data_AF-A0AA40DZ34-F1
#
_entry.id   AF-A0AA40DZ34-F1
#
_cell.length_a   1.000
_cell.length_b   1.000
_cell.length_c   1.000
_cell.angle_alpha   90.00
_cell.angle_beta   90.00
_cell.angle_gamma   90.00
#
_symmetry.space_group_name_H-M   'P 1'
#
loop_
_entity.id
_entity.type
_entity.pdbx_description
1 polymer ?
#
loop_
_entity_poly.entity_id
_entity_poly.type
_entity_poly.pdbx_seq_one_letter_code
_entity_poly.pdbx_strand_id
1 'polypeptide(L)'
;VAFTQFIIQDNVRGYHAEIPKAPIQITDREKWNAMQRIPDHEIYPVAGGHMNYGDYSDYPDDLADTDASECTTLRQPRVVERYGPLVGTDELARRWETEINFCEFLTQHQHPNIGLYLGGIFERGRIVATAMGDPGRHGVFRMVRPAKPPPLDVEKWLAGIESAVKHLHSLGYAHNNLRPDLDHIVAGRGKTPYICDFEFCRPFGSHFAVRGTAFVSDPKHDLAALQKLRKY
;
A
#
# COMPACT_ATOMS: atom_id res chain seq x y z
N VAL A 1 -16.14 -28.70 -3.57
CA VAL A 1 -17.20 -27.70 -3.86
C VAL A 1 -16.50 -26.38 -4.10
N ALA A 2 -16.78 -25.68 -5.20
CA ALA A 2 -16.22 -24.36 -5.43
C ALA A 2 -16.94 -23.35 -4.53
N PHE A 3 -16.21 -22.57 -3.75
CA PHE A 3 -16.74 -21.50 -2.92
C PHE A 3 -16.42 -20.16 -3.58
N THR A 4 -17.35 -19.22 -3.50
CA THR A 4 -17.12 -17.80 -3.83
C THR A 4 -16.78 -17.07 -2.55
N GLN A 5 -15.63 -16.38 -2.55
CA GLN A 5 -15.19 -15.55 -1.43
C GLN A 5 -15.55 -14.08 -1.69
N PHE A 6 -16.02 -13.41 -0.65
CA PHE A 6 -16.23 -11.96 -0.66
C PHE A 6 -15.45 -11.34 0.48
N ILE A 7 -14.88 -10.17 0.23
CA ILE A 7 -14.15 -9.39 1.21
C ILE A 7 -14.63 -7.95 1.09
N ILE A 8 -14.97 -7.35 2.22
CA ILE A 8 -15.36 -5.94 2.31
C ILE A 8 -14.51 -5.33 3.40
N GLN A 9 -13.89 -4.20 3.10
CA GLN A 9 -13.24 -3.37 4.09
C GLN A 9 -14.00 -2.06 4.15
N ASP A 10 -14.65 -1.81 5.28
CA ASP A 10 -15.33 -0.56 5.59
C ASP A 10 -14.46 0.18 6.59
N ASN A 11 -13.82 1.25 6.12
CA ASN A 11 -12.90 2.07 6.90
C ASN A 11 -11.82 1.22 7.58
N VAL A 12 -12.01 0.93 8.87
CA VAL A 12 -11.06 0.21 9.74
C VAL A 12 -11.56 -1.19 10.14
N ARG A 13 -12.52 -1.74 9.39
CA ARG A 13 -13.12 -3.06 9.66
C ARG A 13 -13.12 -3.92 8.41
N GLY A 14 -12.56 -5.12 8.52
CA GLY A 14 -12.64 -6.15 7.49
C GLY A 14 -13.78 -7.13 7.74
N TYR A 15 -14.43 -7.56 6.66
CA TYR A 15 -15.45 -8.61 6.66
C TYR A 15 -15.14 -9.61 5.55
N HIS A 16 -15.40 -10.89 5.82
CA HIS A 16 -15.24 -11.96 4.85
C HIS A 16 -16.49 -12.85 4.80
N ALA A 17 -16.77 -13.45 3.65
CA ALA A 17 -17.77 -14.49 3.51
C ALA A 17 -17.29 -15.56 2.53
N GLU A 18 -17.64 -16.83 2.80
CA GLU A 18 -17.48 -17.94 1.86
C GLU A 18 -18.84 -18.56 1.57
N ILE A 19 -19.26 -18.57 0.30
CA ILE A 19 -20.56 -19.10 -0.10
C ILE A 19 -20.35 -20.22 -1.13
N PRO A 20 -20.88 -21.44 -0.91
CA PRO A 20 -20.74 -22.59 -1.82
C PRO A 20 -21.66 -22.47 -3.05
N LYS A 21 -21.61 -21.34 -3.75
CA LYS A 21 -22.39 -21.03 -4.96
C LYS A 21 -21.50 -20.29 -5.97
N ALA A 22 -21.83 -20.37 -7.25
CA ALA A 22 -21.17 -19.54 -8.25
C ALA A 22 -21.56 -18.05 -8.05
N PRO A 23 -20.70 -17.07 -8.38
CA PRO A 23 -20.97 -15.65 -8.12
C PRO A 23 -22.31 -15.16 -8.68
N ILE A 24 -22.70 -15.62 -9.88
CA ILE A 24 -23.95 -15.25 -10.54
C ILE A 24 -25.22 -15.78 -9.84
N GLN A 25 -25.07 -16.73 -8.91
CA GLN A 25 -26.17 -17.34 -8.17
C GLN A 25 -26.32 -16.77 -6.75
N ILE A 26 -25.50 -15.77 -6.39
CA ILE A 26 -25.45 -15.20 -5.05
C ILE A 26 -26.14 -13.85 -5.08
N THR A 27 -27.20 -13.70 -4.29
CA THR A 27 -27.87 -12.42 -4.10
C THR A 27 -27.07 -11.54 -3.14
N ASP A 28 -27.23 -10.20 -3.24
CA ASP A 28 -26.64 -9.27 -2.27
C ASP A 28 -27.05 -9.60 -0.84
N ARG A 29 -28.32 -10.00 -0.63
CA ARG A 29 -28.82 -10.39 0.70
C ARG A 29 -28.10 -11.61 1.25
N GLU A 30 -27.87 -12.64 0.43
CA GLU A 30 -27.11 -13.82 0.85
C GLU A 30 -25.66 -13.48 1.16
N LYS A 31 -25.05 -12.62 0.33
CA LYS A 31 -23.70 -12.10 0.55
C LYS A 31 -23.62 -11.39 1.92
N TRP A 32 -24.51 -10.43 2.19
CA TRP A 32 -24.52 -9.67 3.44
C TRP A 32 -24.78 -10.56 4.67
N ASN A 33 -25.71 -11.51 4.58
CA ASN A 33 -26.01 -12.43 5.68
C ASN A 33 -24.84 -13.38 6.02
N ALA A 34 -23.98 -13.69 5.04
CA ALA A 34 -22.84 -14.57 5.22
C ALA A 34 -21.58 -13.83 5.70
N MET A 35 -21.59 -12.49 5.78
CA MET A 35 -20.44 -11.70 6.21
C MET A 35 -20.11 -11.95 7.67
N GLN A 36 -18.85 -12.29 7.91
CA GLN A 36 -18.25 -12.42 9.23
C GLN A 36 -17.18 -11.36 9.39
N ARG A 37 -17.11 -10.75 10.57
CA ARG A 37 -16.08 -9.77 10.89
C ARG A 37 -14.73 -10.48 11.00
N ILE A 38 -13.73 -9.98 10.27
CA ILE A 38 -12.34 -10.36 10.45
C ILE A 38 -11.83 -9.73 11.75
N PRO A 39 -11.23 -10.49 12.68
CA PRO A 39 -10.67 -9.91 13.89
C PRO A 39 -9.57 -8.88 13.58
N ASP A 40 -9.60 -7.72 14.24
CA ASP A 40 -8.64 -6.63 13.95
C ASP A 40 -7.18 -7.05 14.09
N HIS A 41 -6.88 -8.00 14.98
CA HIS A 41 -5.53 -8.49 15.20
C HIS A 41 -4.99 -9.34 14.05
N GLU A 42 -5.86 -9.84 13.18
CA GLU A 42 -5.46 -10.58 11.99
C GLU A 42 -5.05 -9.60 10.86
N ILE A 43 -5.59 -8.37 10.85
CA ILE A 43 -5.35 -7.36 9.81
C ILE A 43 -4.30 -6.31 10.23
N TYR A 44 -4.39 -5.80 11.46
CA TYR A 44 -3.67 -4.61 11.91
C TYR A 44 -2.69 -4.96 13.04
N PRO A 45 -1.40 -4.58 12.95
CA PRO A 45 -0.42 -4.82 14.00
C PRO A 45 -0.66 -3.89 15.18
N VAL A 46 -0.02 -4.23 16.30
CA VAL A 46 -0.05 -3.41 17.52
C VAL A 46 0.80 -2.16 17.30
N ALA A 47 0.37 -1.04 17.87
CA ALA A 47 1.01 0.27 17.77
C ALA A 47 2.47 0.39 18.26
N GLY A 48 2.99 -0.59 19.01
CA GLY A 48 4.12 -0.39 19.91
C GLY A 48 5.41 0.06 19.23
N GLY A 49 5.79 1.32 19.44
CA GLY A 49 7.08 1.89 19.03
C GLY A 49 7.08 2.61 17.67
N HIS A 50 5.95 2.61 16.96
CA HIS A 50 5.82 3.26 15.65
C HIS A 50 5.54 4.76 15.75
N MET A 51 5.93 5.50 14.72
CA MET A 51 5.67 6.94 14.58
C MET A 51 4.16 7.20 14.47
N ASN A 52 3.66 8.11 15.32
CA ASN A 52 2.27 8.52 15.32
C ASN A 52 2.03 9.75 14.43
N TYR A 53 1.14 9.61 13.45
CA TYR A 53 0.66 10.75 12.67
C TYR A 53 -0.64 11.34 13.25
N GLY A 54 -1.56 10.48 13.71
CA GLY A 54 -2.82 10.90 14.32
C GLY A 54 -3.72 9.74 14.73
N ASP A 55 -4.79 10.08 15.44
CA ASP A 55 -5.84 9.12 15.79
C ASP A 55 -6.87 9.04 14.66
N TYR A 56 -7.46 7.86 14.44
CA TYR A 56 -8.45 7.66 13.39
C TYR A 56 -9.67 8.58 13.52
N SER A 57 -10.03 9.00 14.73
CA SER A 57 -11.11 9.97 14.97
C SER A 57 -10.89 11.32 14.29
N ASP A 58 -9.65 11.66 13.94
CA ASP A 58 -9.31 12.89 13.23
C ASP A 58 -9.62 12.80 11.72
N TYR A 59 -9.95 11.59 11.24
CA TYR A 59 -10.26 11.29 9.83
C TYR A 59 -11.65 10.62 9.71
N PRO A 60 -12.74 11.36 10.00
CA PRO A 60 -14.08 10.79 10.12
C PRO A 60 -14.72 10.36 8.78
N ASP A 61 -14.17 10.80 7.64
CA ASP A 61 -14.65 10.44 6.30
C ASP A 61 -13.69 9.45 5.62
N ASP A 62 -14.24 8.57 4.78
CA ASP A 62 -13.60 7.43 4.11
C ASP A 62 -12.10 7.63 3.87
N LEU A 63 -11.27 6.83 4.56
CA LEU A 63 -9.81 6.74 4.32
C LEU A 63 -9.45 6.47 2.85
N ALA A 64 -10.45 6.06 2.05
CA ALA A 64 -10.37 5.80 0.64
C ALA A 64 -10.41 7.05 -0.25
N ASP A 65 -10.81 8.23 0.25
CA ASP A 65 -11.14 9.38 -0.59
C ASP A 65 -10.74 10.76 0.02
N THR A 66 -9.63 10.82 0.77
CA THR A 66 -9.08 12.12 1.19
C THR A 66 -8.62 12.91 -0.04
N ASP A 67 -9.38 13.97 -0.33
CA ASP A 67 -9.22 14.96 -1.40
C ASP A 67 -7.74 15.23 -1.74
N ALA A 68 -7.38 15.11 -3.03
CA ALA A 68 -6.09 15.46 -3.61
C ALA A 68 -5.65 16.93 -3.36
N SER A 69 -6.41 17.71 -2.59
CA SER A 69 -6.06 19.03 -2.06
C SER A 69 -5.07 18.98 -0.89
N GLU A 70 -5.04 17.88 -0.15
CA GLU A 70 -4.02 17.63 0.87
C GLU A 70 -2.90 16.78 0.26
N CYS A 71 -1.64 17.15 0.51
CA CYS A 71 -0.48 16.42 -0.02
C CYS A 71 -0.16 15.18 0.82
N THR A 72 -1.22 14.52 1.31
CA THR A 72 -1.20 13.35 2.16
C THR A 72 -2.21 12.35 1.59
N THR A 73 -1.78 11.11 1.41
CA THR A 73 -2.61 9.98 1.01
C THR A 73 -2.60 8.96 2.14
N LEU A 74 -3.77 8.50 2.54
CA LEU A 74 -3.89 7.43 3.53
C LEU A 74 -3.83 6.08 2.82
N ARG A 75 -3.00 5.15 3.31
CA ARG A 75 -2.91 3.78 2.80
C ARG A 75 -3.32 2.79 3.87
N GLN A 76 -4.02 1.75 3.46
CA GLN A 76 -4.48 0.68 4.34
C GLN A 76 -3.97 -0.67 3.83
N PRO A 77 -3.82 -1.67 4.72
CA PRO A 77 -3.49 -3.01 4.28
C PRO A 77 -4.59 -3.51 3.35
N ARG A 78 -4.19 -4.00 2.18
CA ARG A 78 -5.09 -4.61 1.21
C ARG A 78 -5.47 -6.01 1.70
N VAL A 79 -6.69 -6.17 2.23
CA VAL A 79 -7.22 -7.47 2.72
C VAL A 79 -7.60 -8.42 1.57
N VAL A 80 -7.16 -8.16 0.33
CA VAL A 80 -7.82 -8.69 -0.88
C VAL A 80 -7.52 -10.13 -1.28
N GLU A 81 -8.56 -10.69 -1.89
CA GLU A 81 -8.72 -11.87 -2.75
C GLU A 81 -8.70 -13.28 -2.13
N ARG A 82 -7.99 -13.55 -1.02
CA ARG A 82 -8.06 -14.87 -0.36
C ARG A 82 -7.81 -14.80 1.15
N TYR A 83 -8.73 -14.19 1.90
CA TYR A 83 -8.68 -14.29 3.36
C TYR A 83 -8.96 -15.71 3.87
N GLY A 84 -9.72 -16.55 3.14
CA GLY A 84 -10.07 -17.92 3.58
C GLY A 84 -8.87 -18.76 4.08
N PRO A 85 -7.77 -18.88 3.31
CA PRO A 85 -6.54 -19.53 3.77
C PRO A 85 -5.81 -18.86 4.95
N LEU A 86 -6.14 -17.61 5.27
CA LEU A 86 -5.51 -16.81 6.32
C LEU A 86 -6.37 -16.72 7.60
N VAL A 87 -7.56 -17.31 7.61
CA VAL A 87 -8.49 -17.28 8.76
C VAL A 87 -7.77 -17.80 10.01
N GLY A 88 -7.81 -17.00 11.08
CA GLY A 88 -7.21 -17.33 12.36
C GLY A 88 -5.69 -17.16 12.39
N THR A 89 -5.12 -16.50 11.38
CA THR A 89 -3.69 -16.18 11.32
C THR A 89 -3.47 -14.67 11.37
N ASP A 90 -2.29 -14.26 11.82
CA ASP A 90 -1.81 -12.88 11.86
C ASP A 90 -0.95 -12.52 10.63
N GLU A 91 -1.09 -13.25 9.51
CA GLU A 91 -0.24 -13.04 8.34
C GLU A 91 -0.47 -11.66 7.69
N LEU A 92 -1.73 -11.19 7.61
CA LEU A 92 -2.00 -9.84 7.07
C LEU A 92 -1.43 -8.75 7.98
N ALA A 93 -1.59 -8.89 9.30
CA ALA A 93 -0.98 -8.00 10.28
C ALA A 93 0.54 -7.95 10.15
N ARG A 94 1.23 -9.10 10.02
CA ARG A 94 2.69 -9.14 9.79
C ARG A 94 3.13 -8.52 8.48
N ARG A 95 2.37 -8.72 7.39
CA ARG A 95 2.66 -8.10 6.09
C ARG A 95 2.56 -6.57 6.21
N TRP A 96 1.51 -6.09 6.86
CA TRP A 96 1.30 -4.68 7.10
C TRP A 96 2.37 -4.07 8.01
N GLU A 97 2.72 -4.75 9.09
CA GLU A 97 3.83 -4.37 9.98
C GLU A 97 5.16 -4.30 9.22
N THR A 98 5.40 -5.20 8.27
CA THR A 98 6.62 -5.14 7.46
C THR A 98 6.65 -3.90 6.56
N GLU A 99 5.51 -3.53 5.96
CA GLU A 99 5.40 -2.30 5.17
C GLU A 99 5.64 -1.07 6.05
N ILE A 100 5.01 -0.99 7.22
CA ILE A 100 5.18 0.12 8.18
C ILE A 100 6.65 0.26 8.59
N ASN A 101 7.28 -0.84 9.03
CA ASN A 101 8.69 -0.83 9.44
C ASN A 101 9.61 -0.37 8.32
N PHE A 102 9.33 -0.78 7.07
CA PHE A 102 10.13 -0.36 5.94
C PHE A 102 9.93 1.13 5.60
N CYS A 103 8.69 1.62 5.67
CA CYS A 103 8.38 3.04 5.55
C CYS A 103 9.11 3.88 6.63
N GLU A 104 9.16 3.41 7.88
CA GLU A 104 9.92 4.06 8.95
C GLU A 104 11.42 4.08 8.66
N PHE A 105 11.99 2.95 8.23
CA PHE A 105 13.38 2.88 7.80
C PHE A 105 13.69 3.89 6.69
N LEU A 106 12.80 4.03 5.70
CA LEU A 106 12.96 4.97 4.59
C LEU A 106 12.96 6.44 5.03
N THR A 107 12.44 6.79 6.20
CA THR A 107 12.52 8.18 6.70
C THR A 107 13.96 8.64 6.96
N GLN A 108 14.87 7.69 7.26
CA GLN A 108 16.31 7.97 7.40
C GLN A 108 17.06 7.90 6.05
N HIS A 109 16.39 7.42 5.01
CA HIS A 109 16.94 7.18 3.68
C HIS A 109 16.02 7.75 2.59
N GLN A 110 15.51 8.97 2.80
CA GLN A 110 14.51 9.57 1.93
C GLN A 110 15.05 9.80 0.50
N HIS A 111 14.19 9.58 -0.50
CA HIS A 111 14.47 9.87 -1.91
C HIS A 111 13.31 10.70 -2.51
N PRO A 112 13.57 11.64 -3.43
CA PRO A 112 12.54 12.51 -4.04
C PRO A 112 11.48 11.77 -4.88
N ASN A 113 11.74 10.52 -5.25
CA ASN A 113 10.81 9.64 -5.98
C ASN A 113 10.35 8.44 -5.14
N ILE A 114 10.42 8.54 -3.80
CA ILE A 114 9.85 7.58 -2.86
C ILE A 114 8.85 8.35 -1.99
N GLY A 115 7.65 7.82 -1.78
CA GLY A 115 6.64 8.47 -0.95
C GLY A 115 7.17 8.79 0.45
N LEU A 116 6.82 9.97 0.99
CA LEU A 116 7.26 10.38 2.32
C LEU A 116 6.38 9.72 3.37
N TYR A 117 6.92 8.85 4.22
CA TYR A 117 6.14 8.32 5.33
C TYR A 117 5.99 9.37 6.43
N LEU A 118 4.75 9.71 6.79
CA LEU A 118 4.45 10.72 7.81
C LEU A 118 4.13 10.08 9.17
N GLY A 119 3.74 8.82 9.20
CA GLY A 119 3.41 8.06 10.41
C GLY A 119 2.17 7.19 10.24
N GLY A 120 1.83 6.43 11.29
CA GLY A 120 0.64 5.60 11.34
C GLY A 120 -0.61 6.38 11.76
N ILE A 121 -1.78 5.88 11.35
CA ILE A 121 -3.08 6.26 11.89
C ILE A 121 -3.53 5.18 12.87
N PHE A 122 -3.87 5.58 14.09
CA PHE A 122 -4.10 4.67 15.20
C PHE A 122 -5.58 4.56 15.54
N GLU A 123 -6.01 3.34 15.81
CA GLU A 123 -7.38 3.05 16.22
C GLU A 123 -7.36 1.77 17.06
N ARG A 124 -8.00 1.81 18.24
CA ARG A 124 -8.06 0.65 19.17
C ARG A 124 -6.68 0.03 19.47
N GLY A 125 -5.65 0.87 19.59
CA GLY A 125 -4.26 0.46 19.89
C GLY A 125 -3.52 -0.22 18.74
N ARG A 126 -4.03 -0.09 17.50
CA ARG A 126 -3.47 -0.71 16.29
C ARG A 126 -3.30 0.30 15.17
N ILE A 127 -2.39 0.01 14.25
CA ILE A 127 -2.11 0.87 13.09
C ILE A 127 -3.04 0.45 11.95
N VAL A 128 -4.08 1.23 11.73
CA VAL A 128 -5.15 0.92 10.75
C VAL A 128 -4.93 1.52 9.38
N ALA A 129 -4.05 2.51 9.29
CA ALA A 129 -3.59 3.12 8.05
C ALA A 129 -2.20 3.75 8.24
N THR A 130 -1.56 4.12 7.13
CA THR A 130 -0.36 4.95 7.09
C THR A 130 -0.64 6.24 6.34
N ALA A 131 -0.09 7.34 6.82
CA ALA A 131 -0.12 8.62 6.11
C ALA A 131 1.15 8.76 5.24
N MET A 132 0.95 8.94 3.94
CA MET A 132 2.00 9.11 2.94
C MET A 132 1.93 10.50 2.34
N GLY A 133 3.01 11.26 2.41
CA GLY A 133 3.15 12.58 1.83
C GLY A 133 3.84 12.60 0.48
N ASP A 134 3.65 13.70 -0.25
CA ASP A 134 4.48 14.06 -1.40
C ASP A 134 5.92 14.40 -0.94
N PRO A 135 6.96 13.66 -1.35
CA PRO A 135 8.35 13.94 -0.97
C PRO A 135 8.86 15.32 -1.45
N GLY A 136 8.20 15.92 -2.45
CA GLY A 136 8.47 17.28 -2.92
C GLY A 136 7.96 18.38 -1.97
N ARG A 137 7.18 18.05 -0.93
CA ARG A 137 6.70 18.98 0.09
C ARG A 137 7.41 18.78 1.42
N HIS A 138 8.56 19.44 1.57
CA HIS A 138 9.06 19.76 2.92
C HIS A 138 8.39 21.07 3.37
N GLY A 139 7.44 20.98 4.31
CA GLY A 139 6.80 22.12 4.97
C GLY A 139 5.39 22.47 4.49
N VAL A 140 4.61 23.09 5.39
CA VAL A 140 3.20 23.51 5.27
C VAL A 140 2.97 24.61 4.21
N PHE A 141 3.86 24.76 3.23
CA PHE A 141 3.70 25.74 2.17
C PHE A 141 2.67 25.25 1.16
N ARG A 142 1.47 25.80 1.29
CA ARG A 142 0.41 25.81 0.29
C ARG A 142 0.90 26.57 -0.94
N MET A 143 1.75 25.95 -1.76
CA MET A 143 2.06 26.52 -3.07
C MET A 143 0.75 26.64 -3.87
N VAL A 144 0.59 27.69 -4.66
CA VAL A 144 -0.61 27.95 -5.47
C VAL A 144 -0.70 26.93 -6.61
N ARG A 145 -1.84 26.22 -6.73
CA ARG A 145 -2.05 25.23 -7.81
C ARG A 145 -1.96 25.96 -9.16
N PRO A 146 -1.07 25.56 -10.09
CA PRO A 146 -1.15 26.08 -11.45
C PRO A 146 -2.50 25.66 -12.07
N ALA A 147 -3.16 26.58 -12.78
CA ALA A 147 -4.48 26.36 -13.38
C ALA A 147 -4.52 25.20 -14.39
N LYS A 148 -3.35 24.80 -14.92
CA LYS A 148 -3.16 23.62 -15.76
C LYS A 148 -1.87 22.91 -15.36
N PRO A 149 -1.89 21.62 -15.00
CA PRO A 149 -0.66 20.88 -14.76
C PRO A 149 0.13 20.77 -16.08
N PRO A 150 1.47 20.86 -16.04
CA PRO A 150 2.30 20.74 -17.25
C PRO A 150 2.07 19.37 -17.92
N PRO A 151 2.34 19.20 -19.22
CA PRO A 151 2.30 17.87 -19.87
C PRO A 151 3.22 16.87 -19.14
N LEU A 152 2.84 15.58 -19.18
CA LEU A 152 3.66 14.53 -18.57
C LEU A 152 4.90 14.31 -19.45
N ASP A 153 6.08 14.49 -18.87
CA ASP A 153 7.35 14.10 -19.49
C ASP A 153 7.63 12.64 -19.11
N VAL A 154 7.31 11.72 -20.01
CA VAL A 154 7.39 10.27 -19.78
C VAL A 154 8.83 9.84 -19.48
N GLU A 155 9.81 10.42 -20.17
CA GLU A 155 11.22 10.10 -19.96
C GLU A 155 11.68 10.54 -18.57
N LYS A 156 11.35 11.77 -18.17
CA LYS A 156 11.65 12.27 -16.82
C LYS A 156 10.93 11.44 -15.74
N TRP A 157 9.72 10.98 -16.06
CA TRP A 157 8.92 10.17 -15.16
C TRP A 157 9.56 8.79 -14.95
N LEU A 158 9.89 8.08 -16.03
CA LEU A 158 10.60 6.78 -15.97
C LEU A 158 11.95 6.92 -15.26
N ALA A 159 12.72 7.96 -15.58
CA ALA A 159 14.00 8.23 -14.91
C ALA A 159 13.85 8.42 -13.39
N GLY A 160 12.77 9.05 -12.93
CA GLY A 160 12.47 9.21 -11.51
C GLY A 160 12.22 7.87 -10.80
N ILE A 161 11.47 6.97 -11.43
CA ILE A 161 11.19 5.63 -10.89
C ILE A 161 12.48 4.80 -10.87
N GLU A 162 13.27 4.85 -11.93
CA GLU A 162 14.56 4.16 -12.00
C GLU A 162 15.52 4.65 -10.91
N SER A 163 15.55 5.95 -10.64
CA SER A 163 16.34 6.52 -9.55
C SER A 163 15.88 6.00 -8.18
N ALA A 164 14.57 5.93 -7.94
CA ALA A 164 14.02 5.37 -6.71
C ALA A 164 14.39 3.89 -6.53
N VAL A 165 14.26 3.08 -7.58
CA VAL A 165 14.63 1.66 -7.56
C VAL A 165 16.12 1.49 -7.31
N LYS A 166 16.96 2.26 -8.00
CA LYS A 166 18.41 2.23 -7.79
C LYS A 166 18.78 2.61 -6.36
N HIS A 167 18.07 3.58 -5.77
CA HIS A 167 18.23 3.96 -4.37
C HIS A 167 17.90 2.79 -3.43
N LEU A 168 16.74 2.14 -3.60
CA LEU A 168 16.39 0.95 -2.81
C LEU A 168 17.44 -0.17 -2.95
N HIS A 169 17.90 -0.41 -4.18
CA HIS A 169 18.92 -1.43 -4.45
C HIS A 169 20.25 -1.10 -3.77
N SER A 170 20.61 0.17 -3.69
CA SER A 170 21.82 0.62 -2.97
C SER A 170 21.73 0.40 -1.45
N LEU A 171 20.52 0.36 -0.90
CA LEU A 171 20.25 0.01 0.50
C LEU A 171 20.20 -1.52 0.73
N GLY A 172 20.31 -2.32 -0.35
CA GLY A 172 20.25 -3.79 -0.28
C GLY A 172 18.83 -4.38 -0.33
N TYR A 173 17.83 -3.60 -0.76
CA TYR A 173 16.42 -4.01 -0.83
C TYR A 173 15.92 -4.06 -2.27
N ALA A 174 15.05 -5.02 -2.58
CA ALA A 174 14.24 -5.03 -3.80
C ALA A 174 12.79 -4.69 -3.46
N HIS A 175 12.10 -3.97 -4.34
CA HIS A 175 10.69 -3.64 -4.16
C HIS A 175 9.78 -4.86 -4.36
N ASN A 176 10.13 -5.75 -5.30
CA ASN A 176 9.44 -7.00 -5.66
C ASN A 176 8.00 -6.89 -6.17
N ASN A 177 7.37 -5.71 -6.07
CA ASN A 177 5.97 -5.49 -6.43
C ASN A 177 5.78 -4.43 -7.53
N LEU A 178 6.83 -3.99 -8.22
CA LEU A 178 6.64 -3.01 -9.30
C LEU A 178 5.89 -3.63 -10.47
N ARG A 179 4.85 -2.94 -10.96
CA ARG A 179 3.98 -3.42 -12.03
C ARG A 179 3.54 -2.31 -12.99
N PRO A 180 3.31 -2.63 -14.29
CA PRO A 180 2.99 -1.62 -15.30
C PRO A 180 1.62 -0.96 -15.21
N ASP A 181 0.70 -1.51 -14.41
CA ASP A 181 -0.63 -0.91 -14.20
C ASP A 181 -0.61 0.30 -13.24
N LEU A 182 0.57 0.65 -12.72
CA LEU A 182 0.88 1.91 -12.02
C LEU A 182 0.21 2.09 -10.66
N ASP A 183 -0.45 1.06 -10.10
CA ASP A 183 -1.12 1.16 -8.78
C ASP A 183 -0.17 1.51 -7.62
N HIS A 184 1.14 1.33 -7.81
CA HIS A 184 2.20 1.59 -6.83
C HIS A 184 3.02 2.85 -7.14
N ILE A 185 2.61 3.62 -8.16
CA ILE A 185 3.31 4.84 -8.58
C ILE A 185 2.33 6.00 -8.55
N VAL A 186 2.56 6.94 -7.65
CA VAL A 186 1.70 8.11 -7.50
C VAL A 186 2.35 9.31 -8.19
N ALA A 187 1.55 10.10 -8.90
CA ALA A 187 1.99 11.37 -9.45
C ALA A 187 1.90 12.44 -8.36
N GLY A 188 3.05 12.85 -7.82
CA GLY A 188 3.16 14.00 -6.93
C GLY A 188 2.83 15.31 -7.63
N ARG A 189 2.82 16.39 -6.85
CA ARG A 189 2.49 17.71 -7.37
C ARG A 189 3.58 18.16 -8.35
N GLY A 190 3.17 18.44 -9.60
CA GLY A 190 4.08 18.73 -10.70
C GLY A 190 4.37 17.53 -11.62
N LYS A 191 3.66 16.41 -11.43
CA LYS A 191 3.79 15.16 -12.19
C LYS A 191 5.13 14.44 -11.99
N THR A 192 5.80 14.69 -10.88
CA THR A 192 6.96 13.89 -10.47
C THR A 192 6.43 12.57 -9.90
N PRO A 193 6.87 11.40 -10.41
CA PRO A 193 6.46 10.13 -9.83
C PRO A 193 7.14 9.91 -8.50
N TYR A 194 6.44 9.25 -7.60
CA TYR A 194 7.08 8.53 -6.52
C TYR A 194 6.49 7.14 -6.36
N ILE A 195 7.34 6.19 -5.99
CA ILE A 195 6.94 4.82 -5.70
C ILE A 195 6.43 4.72 -4.25
N CYS A 196 5.43 3.88 -4.05
CA CYS A 196 4.87 3.47 -2.77
C CYS A 196 4.58 1.96 -2.81
N ASP A 197 3.90 1.42 -1.80
CA ASP A 197 3.51 0.00 -1.73
C ASP A 197 4.66 -0.98 -1.48
N PHE A 198 5.20 -0.90 -0.27
CA PHE A 198 6.37 -1.67 0.15
C PHE A 198 6.03 -3.00 0.82
N GLU A 199 4.80 -3.52 0.65
CA GLU A 199 4.34 -4.76 1.29
C GLU A 199 5.26 -5.96 1.04
N PHE A 200 5.92 -6.03 -0.12
CA PHE A 200 6.90 -7.06 -0.50
C PHE A 200 8.33 -6.54 -0.62
N CYS A 201 8.59 -5.30 -0.20
CA CYS A 201 9.94 -4.77 -0.21
C CYS A 201 10.77 -5.47 0.87
N ARG A 202 11.88 -6.09 0.48
CA ARG A 202 12.67 -6.94 1.38
C ARG A 202 14.16 -6.94 1.03
N PRO A 203 15.05 -7.23 2.00
CA PRO A 203 16.48 -7.40 1.71
C PRO A 203 16.72 -8.45 0.64
N PHE A 204 17.73 -8.27 -0.20
CA PHE A 204 18.09 -9.26 -1.21
C PHE A 204 18.32 -10.66 -0.60
N GLY A 205 17.81 -11.69 -1.27
CA GLY A 205 17.94 -13.09 -0.83
C GLY A 205 16.96 -13.52 0.27
N SER A 206 16.18 -12.60 0.86
CA SER A 206 15.15 -12.96 1.83
C SER A 206 13.92 -13.59 1.18
N HIS A 207 13.22 -14.45 1.93
CA HIS A 207 12.04 -15.14 1.46
C HIS A 207 10.75 -14.38 1.78
N PHE A 208 9.79 -14.44 0.87
CA PHE A 208 8.43 -13.94 1.09
C PHE A 208 7.43 -14.78 0.30
N ALA A 209 6.13 -14.67 0.62
CA ALA A 209 5.09 -15.42 -0.06
C ALA A 209 3.99 -14.52 -0.61
N VAL A 210 3.68 -14.69 -1.89
CA VAL A 210 2.56 -14.01 -2.55
C VAL A 210 1.54 -15.08 -2.91
N ARG A 211 0.34 -14.99 -2.32
CA ARG A 211 -0.78 -15.92 -2.59
C ARG A 211 -0.41 -17.41 -2.39
N GLY A 212 0.39 -17.70 -1.37
CA GLY A 212 0.85 -19.06 -1.04
C GLY A 212 2.05 -19.56 -1.86
N THR A 213 2.52 -18.79 -2.84
CA THR A 213 3.72 -19.11 -3.61
C THR A 213 4.93 -18.42 -2.96
N ALA A 214 5.99 -19.19 -2.70
CA ALA A 214 7.23 -18.69 -2.14
C ALA A 214 8.12 -18.03 -3.20
N PHE A 215 8.70 -16.89 -2.86
CA PHE A 215 9.62 -16.11 -3.68
C PHE A 215 10.88 -15.75 -2.87
N VAL A 216 11.93 -15.39 -3.60
CA VAL A 216 13.17 -14.82 -3.04
C VAL A 216 13.30 -13.40 -3.55
N SER A 217 13.56 -12.44 -2.66
CA SER A 217 13.79 -11.04 -3.03
C SER A 217 15.01 -10.92 -3.93
N ASP A 218 14.83 -10.43 -5.16
CA ASP A 218 15.90 -10.27 -6.16
C ASP A 218 15.68 -8.95 -6.91
N PRO A 219 16.70 -8.07 -7.03
CA PRO A 219 16.58 -6.82 -7.78
C PRO A 219 16.16 -7.02 -9.24
N LYS A 220 16.35 -8.21 -9.83
CA LYS A 220 15.89 -8.54 -11.18
C LYS A 220 14.38 -8.43 -11.34
N HIS A 221 13.59 -8.64 -10.28
CA HIS A 221 12.14 -8.45 -10.34
C HIS A 221 11.79 -7.00 -10.68
N ASP A 222 12.46 -6.04 -10.03
CA ASP A 222 12.27 -4.62 -10.27
C ASP A 222 12.80 -4.22 -11.65
N LEU A 223 13.96 -4.73 -12.06
CA LEU A 223 14.53 -4.46 -13.38
C LEU A 223 13.62 -4.97 -14.52
N ALA A 224 13.02 -6.15 -14.35
CA ALA A 224 12.07 -6.69 -15.31
C ALA A 224 10.79 -5.83 -15.38
N ALA A 225 10.32 -5.30 -14.25
CA ALA A 225 9.19 -4.38 -14.22
C ALA A 225 9.51 -3.05 -14.92
N LEU A 226 10.68 -2.46 -14.65
CA LEU A 226 11.16 -1.23 -15.33
C LEU A 226 11.26 -1.42 -16.85
N GLN A 227 11.77 -2.57 -17.31
CA GLN A 227 11.81 -2.88 -18.74
C GLN A 227 10.42 -2.98 -19.37
N LYS A 228 9.41 -3.44 -18.62
CA LYS A 228 8.01 -3.45 -19.10
C LYS A 228 7.46 -2.03 -19.15
N LEU A 229 7.69 -1.22 -18.11
CA LEU A 229 7.25 0.19 -18.05
C LEU A 229 7.74 1.01 -19.25
N ARG A 230 9.00 0.82 -19.69
CA ARG A 230 9.57 1.49 -20.86
C ARG A 230 8.94 1.11 -22.21
N LYS A 231 8.13 0.03 -22.27
CA LYS A 231 7.50 -0.45 -23.51
C LYS A 231 6.07 0.04 -23.68
N TYR A 232 5.50 0.68 -22.67
CA TYR A 232 4.19 1.33 -22.71
C TYR A 232 4.35 2.79 -23.09
#